data_AF-A0A914F490-F1
#
_entry.id   AF-A0A914F490-F1
#
_cell.length_a   1.000
_cell.length_b   1.000
_cell.length_c   1.000
_cell.angle_alpha   90.00
_cell.angle_beta   90.00
_cell.angle_gamma   90.00
#
_symmetry.space_group_name_H-M   'P 1'
#
loop_
_entity.id
_entity.type
_entity.pdbx_description
1 polymer ?
#
loop_
_entity_poly.entity_id
_entity_poly.type
_entity_poly.pdbx_seq_one_letter_code
_entity_poly.pdbx_strand_id
1 'polypeptide(L)'
;MQTTSDGLPKIIDCFDFTGAGDVDTSVIKEGDSKNVLIGLSGRKLRIPQKWINPSGKWHLGLKALYKPKMLSSREAPKKLPEIDCIVWFDGDKWNACIETLEGKLERAKVLTSFRDSHEYGIFISNEFEIAYCITVHNNGNLLEIFMAYKNHGSIVAQIAAANFPKNPDQNGLAPGAQIIAINVLDPQTNFSIVPQNMQAVIKALQKCIEMKVDIVNYSLSYFAGDGEIEKLLYEMVYKHNILLFKSAGNDGPFYSTVRKCDSNVENLIFTIGAILTSEMKKQIYMLPDNVDDSPPVVYSFSSRGPGAYGSKGLNFVAPGAVIVNLPSFNYPWKRHYFYGTSCSSPNGAGAIACLLSGLKENSIQYSPASMKFVLFKTAHLPKINANIFEFGHGIIQIDVAFSYFKHKLSDIKDGNKTCEVKVTALEKSFTNLCVQYVKEDDRMQSIVNERTKKILKFTPRNQTETYSFPIKTSQLHEICVYYPTMEYYFPSNAKFEININFTKNQNCNK
;
A
#
# COMPACT_ATOMS: atom_id res chain seq x y z
N MET A 1 1.70 -19.47 -4.47
CA MET A 1 0.76 -18.60 -3.71
C MET A 1 -0.28 -19.34 -2.87
N GLN A 2 -0.25 -20.68 -2.73
CA GLN A 2 -1.26 -21.39 -1.93
C GLN A 2 -0.88 -21.51 -0.45
N THR A 3 0.39 -21.84 -0.18
CA THR A 3 0.92 -22.01 1.18
C THR A 3 2.12 -21.12 1.43
N THR A 4 2.42 -20.85 2.69
CA THR A 4 3.69 -20.30 3.16
C THR A 4 4.81 -21.35 3.10
N SER A 5 6.06 -20.95 3.30
CA SER A 5 7.22 -21.86 3.29
C SER A 5 7.18 -22.91 4.40
N ASP A 6 6.43 -22.65 5.47
CA ASP A 6 6.14 -23.54 6.61
C ASP A 6 4.80 -24.30 6.47
N GLY A 7 4.12 -24.18 5.33
CA GLY A 7 2.94 -25.00 5.01
C GLY A 7 1.59 -24.44 5.49
N LEU A 8 1.56 -23.26 6.10
CA LEU A 8 0.32 -22.56 6.48
C LEU A 8 -0.40 -21.97 5.26
N PRO A 9 -1.70 -21.67 5.35
CA PRO A 9 -2.42 -20.94 4.30
C PRO A 9 -1.75 -19.60 4.00
N LYS A 10 -1.47 -19.32 2.72
CA LYS A 10 -0.82 -18.08 2.29
C LYS A 10 -1.75 -16.87 2.37
N ILE A 11 -2.98 -17.00 1.90
CA ILE A 11 -4.02 -15.98 2.01
C ILE A 11 -4.97 -16.44 3.10
N ILE A 12 -5.03 -15.69 4.20
CA ILE A 12 -5.80 -16.08 5.40
C ILE A 12 -7.18 -15.44 5.44
N ASP A 13 -7.36 -14.32 4.73
CA ASP A 13 -8.66 -13.65 4.66
C ASP A 13 -8.71 -12.70 3.45
N CYS A 14 -9.92 -12.42 3.00
CA CYS A 14 -10.22 -11.55 1.86
C CYS A 14 -11.39 -10.63 2.21
N PHE A 15 -11.23 -9.33 2.02
CA PHE A 15 -12.27 -8.32 2.30
C PHE A 15 -12.50 -7.41 1.10
N ASP A 16 -13.77 -7.14 0.80
CA ASP A 16 -14.18 -6.10 -0.14
C ASP A 16 -14.90 -4.97 0.57
N PHE A 17 -14.18 -3.91 0.91
CA PHE A 17 -14.78 -2.74 1.56
C PHE A 17 -15.41 -1.75 0.59
N THR A 18 -15.36 -2.03 -0.72
CA THR A 18 -16.02 -1.17 -1.72
C THR A 18 -17.53 -1.36 -1.75
N GLY A 19 -18.02 -2.51 -1.25
CA GLY A 19 -19.41 -2.92 -1.39
C GLY A 19 -19.77 -3.40 -2.80
N ALA A 20 -18.82 -3.40 -3.74
CA ALA A 20 -19.06 -3.87 -5.10
C ALA A 20 -19.40 -5.37 -5.14
N GLY A 21 -18.92 -6.15 -4.17
CA GLY A 21 -19.25 -7.56 -3.95
C GLY A 21 -20.56 -7.83 -3.19
N ASP A 22 -21.14 -6.82 -2.52
CA ASP A 22 -22.24 -7.05 -1.58
C ASP A 22 -23.53 -7.49 -2.27
N VAL A 23 -24.24 -8.40 -1.61
CA VAL A 23 -25.56 -8.90 -2.00
C VAL A 23 -26.46 -8.87 -0.76
N ASP A 24 -27.52 -8.08 -0.83
CA ASP A 24 -28.61 -8.14 0.15
C ASP A 24 -29.32 -9.48 0.02
N THR A 25 -29.22 -10.30 1.07
CA THR A 25 -29.82 -11.63 1.17
C THR A 25 -30.88 -11.68 2.28
N SER A 26 -31.45 -10.54 2.64
CA SER A 26 -32.49 -10.42 3.68
C SER A 26 -33.85 -11.02 3.27
N VAL A 27 -34.08 -11.29 1.98
CA VAL A 27 -35.32 -11.92 1.52
C VAL A 27 -35.28 -13.41 1.82
N ILE A 28 -36.16 -13.86 2.71
CA ILE A 28 -36.24 -15.27 3.10
C ILE A 28 -37.42 -15.96 2.42
N LYS A 29 -37.18 -17.14 1.85
CA LYS A 29 -38.21 -18.01 1.27
C LYS A 29 -38.03 -19.46 1.69
N GLU A 30 -39.12 -20.22 1.67
CA GLU A 30 -39.13 -21.67 1.88
C GLU A 30 -39.34 -22.38 0.54
N GLY A 31 -38.78 -23.57 0.40
CA GLY A 31 -38.99 -24.40 -0.79
C GLY A 31 -40.43 -24.94 -0.85
N ASP A 32 -40.94 -25.17 -2.05
CA ASP A 32 -42.23 -25.83 -2.22
C ASP A 32 -42.17 -27.33 -1.83
N SER A 33 -43.31 -28.03 -1.93
CA SER A 33 -43.41 -29.47 -1.62
C SER A 33 -42.52 -30.39 -2.48
N LYS A 34 -41.85 -29.84 -3.51
CA LYS A 34 -40.90 -30.54 -4.40
C LYS A 34 -39.46 -30.05 -4.23
N ASN A 35 -39.15 -29.30 -3.15
CA ASN A 35 -37.86 -28.64 -2.92
C ASN A 35 -37.45 -27.69 -4.06
N VAL A 36 -38.43 -27.03 -4.70
CA VAL A 36 -38.18 -25.98 -5.68
C VAL A 36 -38.40 -24.62 -5.03
N LEU A 37 -37.41 -23.74 -5.20
CA LEU A 37 -37.39 -22.37 -4.70
C LEU A 37 -37.50 -21.40 -5.88
N ILE A 38 -38.31 -20.35 -5.79
CA ILE A 38 -38.34 -19.30 -6.80
C ILE A 38 -37.34 -18.21 -6.40
N GLY A 39 -36.25 -18.10 -7.17
CA GLY A 39 -35.22 -17.08 -7.01
C GLY A 39 -35.77 -15.65 -7.18
N LEU A 40 -34.98 -14.64 -6.81
CA LEU A 40 -35.36 -13.24 -7.02
C LEU A 40 -35.32 -12.86 -8.49
N SER A 41 -34.54 -13.57 -9.30
CA SER A 41 -34.59 -13.45 -10.76
C SER A 41 -35.88 -14.04 -11.38
N GLY A 42 -36.74 -14.67 -10.58
CA GLY A 42 -37.92 -15.43 -11.03
C GLY A 42 -37.62 -16.86 -11.53
N ARG A 43 -36.35 -17.28 -11.56
CA ARG A 43 -35.96 -18.64 -11.96
C ARG A 43 -36.41 -19.68 -10.93
N LYS A 44 -36.77 -20.87 -11.41
CA LYS A 44 -37.02 -22.05 -10.56
C LYS A 44 -35.70 -22.71 -10.22
N LEU A 45 -35.39 -22.79 -8.93
CA LEU A 45 -34.14 -23.30 -8.38
C LEU A 45 -34.44 -24.61 -7.65
N ARG A 46 -34.00 -25.74 -8.21
CA ARG A 46 -34.22 -27.04 -7.58
C ARG A 46 -33.13 -27.28 -6.54
N ILE A 47 -33.50 -27.22 -5.26
CA ILE A 47 -32.54 -27.39 -4.17
C ILE A 47 -32.06 -28.86 -4.11
N PRO A 48 -30.75 -29.11 -4.17
CA PRO A 48 -30.21 -30.47 -4.04
C PRO A 48 -30.51 -31.05 -2.66
N GLN A 49 -30.97 -32.30 -2.59
CA GLN A 49 -31.27 -32.99 -1.32
C GLN A 49 -30.05 -33.12 -0.40
N LYS A 50 -28.83 -33.06 -0.95
CA LYS A 50 -27.57 -33.09 -0.19
C LYS A 50 -27.30 -31.80 0.60
N TRP A 51 -28.01 -30.70 0.33
CA TRP A 51 -27.84 -29.47 1.08
C TRP A 51 -28.61 -29.56 2.40
N ILE A 52 -27.86 -29.50 3.49
CA ILE A 52 -28.42 -29.55 4.84
C ILE A 52 -28.87 -28.13 5.22
N ASN A 53 -30.14 -27.99 5.57
CA ASN A 53 -30.72 -26.74 6.07
C ASN A 53 -31.82 -27.08 7.09
N PRO A 54 -31.51 -27.19 8.39
CA PRO A 54 -32.46 -27.59 9.41
C PRO A 54 -33.66 -26.65 9.54
N SER A 55 -33.50 -25.38 9.17
CA SER A 55 -34.55 -24.37 9.28
C SER A 55 -35.59 -24.43 8.15
N GLY A 56 -35.24 -25.04 7.02
CA GLY A 56 -36.03 -24.98 5.78
C GLY A 56 -36.08 -23.59 5.10
N LYS A 57 -35.47 -22.57 5.71
CA LYS A 57 -35.48 -21.18 5.25
C LYS A 57 -34.24 -20.85 4.45
N TRP A 58 -34.43 -20.22 3.29
CA TRP A 58 -33.37 -19.86 2.35
C TRP A 58 -33.33 -18.34 2.21
N HIS A 59 -32.16 -17.78 2.47
CA HIS A 59 -31.86 -16.37 2.25
C HIS A 59 -31.54 -16.17 0.76
N LEU A 60 -32.20 -15.21 0.13
CA LEU A 60 -32.12 -14.98 -1.30
C LEU A 60 -31.64 -13.57 -1.58
N GLY A 61 -30.68 -13.47 -2.49
CA GLY A 61 -30.16 -12.21 -3.00
C GLY A 61 -30.02 -12.25 -4.51
N LEU A 62 -29.82 -11.08 -5.10
CA LEU A 62 -29.67 -10.92 -6.55
C LEU A 62 -28.43 -10.08 -6.83
N LYS A 63 -27.51 -10.63 -7.62
CA LYS A 63 -26.25 -9.96 -7.98
C LYS A 63 -26.15 -9.74 -9.48
N ALA A 64 -26.02 -8.49 -9.87
CA ALA A 64 -25.50 -8.16 -11.19
C ALA A 64 -23.98 -8.38 -11.19
N LEU A 65 -23.50 -9.33 -12.00
CA LEU A 65 -22.07 -9.42 -12.27
C LEU A 65 -21.68 -8.31 -13.26
N TYR A 66 -20.49 -7.74 -13.06
CA TYR A 66 -19.91 -6.77 -13.96
C TYR A 66 -18.80 -7.44 -14.76
N LYS A 67 -18.84 -7.32 -16.09
CA LYS A 67 -17.69 -7.68 -16.91
C LYS A 67 -16.55 -6.71 -16.59
N PRO A 68 -15.38 -7.18 -16.10
CA PRO A 68 -14.25 -6.31 -15.87
C PRO A 68 -13.85 -5.65 -17.18
N LYS A 69 -13.43 -4.38 -17.13
CA LYS A 69 -12.82 -3.74 -18.30
C LYS A 69 -11.47 -4.42 -18.58
N MET A 70 -11.40 -5.19 -19.67
CA MET A 70 -10.14 -5.70 -20.20
C MET A 70 -9.24 -4.51 -20.56
N LEU A 71 -7.92 -4.64 -20.31
CA LEU A 71 -6.91 -3.57 -20.39
C LEU A 71 -6.74 -2.90 -21.77
N SER A 72 -7.60 -3.18 -22.76
CA SER A 72 -7.52 -2.64 -24.12
C SER A 72 -8.86 -2.21 -24.74
N SER A 73 -10.03 -2.45 -24.12
CA SER A 73 -11.31 -2.05 -24.73
C SER A 73 -11.76 -0.66 -24.26
N ARG A 74 -12.18 0.21 -25.20
CA ARG A 74 -12.87 1.48 -24.89
C ARG A 74 -14.31 1.26 -24.40
N GLU A 75 -14.75 0.02 -24.28
CA GLU A 75 -16.11 -0.32 -23.90
C GLU A 75 -16.36 -0.03 -22.41
N ALA A 76 -17.56 0.49 -22.11
CA ALA A 76 -18.07 0.57 -20.75
C ALA A 76 -18.31 -0.86 -20.19
N PRO A 77 -18.20 -1.07 -18.87
CA PRO A 77 -18.60 -2.33 -18.26
C PRO A 77 -20.04 -2.68 -18.67
N LYS A 78 -20.24 -3.85 -19.30
CA LYS A 78 -21.59 -4.34 -19.62
C LYS A 78 -22.14 -5.07 -18.40
N LYS A 79 -23.36 -4.71 -18.00
CA LYS A 79 -24.13 -5.42 -16.96
C LYS A 79 -24.45 -6.83 -17.49
N LEU A 80 -24.00 -7.86 -16.77
CA LEU A 80 -24.35 -9.25 -17.08
C LEU A 80 -25.75 -9.58 -16.52
N PRO A 81 -26.38 -10.69 -16.95
CA PRO A 81 -27.63 -11.15 -16.36
C PRO A 81 -27.52 -11.25 -14.84
N GLU A 82 -28.58 -10.85 -14.15
CA GLU A 82 -28.65 -10.93 -12.70
C GLU A 82 -28.67 -12.39 -12.25
N ILE A 83 -27.86 -12.71 -11.25
CA ILE A 83 -27.63 -14.05 -10.74
C ILE A 83 -28.18 -14.15 -9.33
N ASP A 84 -28.98 -15.19 -9.09
CA ASP A 84 -29.49 -15.52 -7.76
C ASP A 84 -28.34 -15.98 -6.87
N CYS A 85 -28.32 -15.46 -5.64
CA CYS A 85 -27.47 -15.94 -4.57
C CYS A 85 -28.37 -16.57 -3.51
N ILE A 86 -28.00 -17.78 -3.07
CA ILE A 86 -28.75 -18.53 -2.06
C ILE A 86 -27.83 -18.70 -0.86
N VAL A 87 -28.29 -18.31 0.32
CA VAL A 87 -27.56 -18.42 1.59
C VAL A 87 -28.40 -19.20 2.59
N TRP A 88 -27.76 -20.06 3.39
CA TRP A 88 -28.44 -20.82 4.44
C TRP A 88 -27.46 -21.27 5.52
N PHE A 89 -28.00 -21.62 6.68
CA PHE A 89 -27.24 -22.20 7.78
C PHE A 89 -27.50 -23.71 7.83
N ASP A 90 -26.44 -24.53 7.85
CA ASP A 90 -26.56 -25.99 7.86
C ASP A 90 -26.68 -26.61 9.27
N GLY A 91 -26.58 -25.78 10.31
CA GLY A 91 -26.53 -26.21 11.71
C GLY A 91 -25.16 -26.00 12.36
N ASP A 92 -24.12 -25.82 11.55
CA ASP A 92 -22.74 -25.56 11.98
C ASP A 92 -22.22 -24.24 11.40
N LYS A 93 -22.41 -24.02 10.09
CA LYS A 93 -21.85 -22.89 9.36
C LYS A 93 -22.81 -22.32 8.32
N TRP A 94 -22.51 -21.08 7.93
CA TRP A 94 -23.18 -20.40 6.84
C TRP A 94 -22.62 -20.84 5.50
N ASN A 95 -23.50 -21.25 4.62
CA ASN A 95 -23.22 -21.69 3.26
C ASN A 95 -23.84 -20.71 2.27
N ALA A 96 -23.18 -20.51 1.14
CA ALA A 96 -23.76 -19.81 0.01
C ALA A 96 -23.48 -20.51 -1.33
N CYS A 97 -24.41 -20.33 -2.25
CA CYS A 97 -24.31 -20.75 -3.63
C CYS A 97 -24.67 -19.57 -4.55
N ILE A 98 -23.78 -19.27 -5.51
CA ILE A 98 -23.99 -18.23 -6.52
C ILE A 98 -24.40 -18.90 -7.83
N GLU A 99 -25.64 -18.68 -8.26
CA GLU A 99 -26.27 -19.51 -9.29
C GLU A 99 -25.99 -19.06 -10.73
N THR A 100 -25.00 -19.72 -11.33
CA THR A 100 -24.54 -19.45 -12.70
C THR A 100 -24.94 -20.53 -13.72
N LEU A 101 -25.70 -21.56 -13.31
CA LEU A 101 -25.95 -22.78 -14.09
C LEU A 101 -27.41 -22.93 -14.55
N GLU A 102 -28.11 -21.80 -14.75
CA GLU A 102 -29.49 -21.75 -15.26
C GLU A 102 -30.51 -22.57 -14.44
N GLY A 103 -30.35 -22.60 -13.12
CA GLY A 103 -31.21 -23.29 -12.16
C GLY A 103 -30.74 -24.71 -11.79
N LYS A 104 -29.59 -25.18 -12.31
CA LYS A 104 -29.06 -26.54 -12.07
C LYS A 104 -28.11 -26.59 -10.88
N LEU A 105 -28.65 -26.34 -9.69
CA LEU A 105 -27.88 -26.24 -8.44
C LEU A 105 -27.12 -27.51 -8.03
N GLU A 106 -27.47 -28.69 -8.55
CA GLU A 106 -26.76 -29.94 -8.21
C GLU A 106 -25.27 -29.92 -8.53
N ARG A 107 -24.89 -29.13 -9.55
CA ARG A 107 -23.52 -28.93 -10.04
C ARG A 107 -22.88 -27.65 -9.50
N ALA A 108 -23.65 -26.82 -8.78
CA ALA A 108 -23.15 -25.55 -8.29
C ALA A 108 -22.16 -25.76 -7.15
N LYS A 109 -21.14 -24.91 -7.10
CA LYS A 109 -20.18 -24.90 -6.00
C LYS A 109 -20.81 -24.20 -4.80
N VAL A 110 -20.88 -24.90 -3.68
CA VAL A 110 -21.24 -24.33 -2.40
C VAL A 110 -19.96 -23.88 -1.72
N LEU A 111 -19.96 -22.68 -1.17
CA LEU A 111 -18.86 -22.12 -0.41
C LEU A 111 -19.35 -21.75 0.98
N THR A 112 -18.41 -21.64 1.90
CA THR A 112 -18.59 -21.01 3.21
C THR A 112 -17.70 -19.77 3.29
N SER A 113 -17.78 -19.03 4.39
CA SER A 113 -16.89 -17.89 4.61
C SER A 113 -15.42 -18.29 4.42
N PHE A 114 -14.69 -17.51 3.62
CA PHE A 114 -13.33 -17.85 3.17
C PHE A 114 -12.37 -18.06 4.33
N ARG A 115 -12.50 -17.26 5.39
CA ARG A 115 -11.72 -17.38 6.63
C ARG A 115 -11.78 -18.78 7.26
N ASP A 116 -12.91 -19.47 7.11
CA ASP A 116 -13.15 -20.75 7.77
C ASP A 116 -12.65 -21.93 6.92
N SER A 117 -12.91 -21.90 5.60
CA SER A 117 -12.61 -23.03 4.71
C SER A 117 -11.43 -22.81 3.76
N HIS A 118 -11.04 -21.57 3.52
CA HIS A 118 -10.10 -21.15 2.47
C HIS A 118 -10.52 -21.60 1.07
N GLU A 119 -11.81 -21.92 0.88
CA GLU A 119 -12.36 -22.35 -0.41
C GLU A 119 -12.77 -21.15 -1.26
N TYR A 120 -12.51 -21.23 -2.56
CA TYR A 120 -12.85 -20.20 -3.52
C TYR A 120 -13.57 -20.82 -4.73
N GLY A 121 -14.46 -20.07 -5.36
CA GLY A 121 -15.09 -20.42 -6.63
C GLY A 121 -14.37 -19.77 -7.81
N ILE A 122 -14.74 -20.20 -9.00
CA ILE A 122 -14.28 -19.61 -10.26
C ILE A 122 -15.49 -19.38 -11.13
N PHE A 123 -15.72 -18.12 -11.52
CA PHE A 123 -16.62 -17.79 -12.61
C PHE A 123 -15.90 -18.07 -13.93
N ILE A 124 -16.44 -18.95 -14.75
CA ILE A 124 -15.89 -19.28 -16.07
C ILE A 124 -16.90 -18.86 -17.13
N SER A 125 -16.45 -18.07 -18.09
CA SER A 125 -17.20 -17.73 -19.30
C SER A 125 -16.29 -17.86 -20.53
N ASN A 126 -16.86 -17.73 -21.73
CA ASN A 126 -16.06 -17.70 -22.96
C ASN A 126 -15.10 -16.50 -23.03
N GLU A 127 -15.32 -15.46 -22.23
CA GLU A 127 -14.60 -14.19 -22.33
C GLU A 127 -13.66 -13.90 -21.15
N PHE A 128 -13.92 -14.50 -19.98
CA PHE A 128 -13.16 -14.26 -18.76
C PHE A 128 -13.30 -15.42 -17.78
N GLU A 129 -12.28 -15.57 -16.94
CA GLU A 129 -12.28 -16.44 -15.78
C GLU A 129 -11.94 -15.60 -14.53
N ILE A 130 -12.76 -15.64 -13.47
CA ILE A 130 -12.54 -14.81 -12.27
C ILE A 130 -12.70 -15.68 -11.03
N ALA A 131 -11.64 -15.75 -10.24
CA ALA A 131 -11.69 -16.35 -8.91
C ALA A 131 -12.47 -15.43 -7.95
N TYR A 132 -13.31 -16.04 -7.12
CA TYR A 132 -14.05 -15.35 -6.07
C TYR A 132 -14.08 -16.18 -4.80
N CYS A 133 -14.22 -15.51 -3.67
CA CYS A 133 -14.56 -16.15 -2.40
C CYS A 133 -15.67 -15.34 -1.73
N ILE A 134 -16.22 -15.87 -0.64
CA ILE A 134 -17.38 -15.27 0.00
C ILE A 134 -17.14 -15.06 1.49
N THR A 135 -17.91 -14.14 2.06
CA THR A 135 -18.10 -14.00 3.50
C THR A 135 -19.59 -13.77 3.77
N VAL A 136 -20.16 -14.52 4.72
CA VAL A 136 -21.56 -14.34 5.13
C VAL A 136 -21.61 -13.51 6.41
N HIS A 137 -22.35 -12.41 6.37
CA HIS A 137 -22.51 -11.45 7.45
C HIS A 137 -23.95 -11.41 7.96
N ASN A 138 -24.14 -10.76 9.11
CA ASN A 138 -25.46 -10.38 9.63
C ASN A 138 -26.48 -11.54 9.68
N ASN A 139 -26.06 -12.72 10.16
CA ASN A 139 -26.88 -13.93 10.21
C ASN A 139 -27.55 -14.26 8.87
N GLY A 140 -26.76 -14.22 7.78
CA GLY A 140 -27.23 -14.61 6.44
C GLY A 140 -27.89 -13.49 5.66
N ASN A 141 -28.06 -12.29 6.21
CA ASN A 141 -28.73 -11.17 5.54
C ASN A 141 -27.83 -10.37 4.59
N LEU A 142 -26.52 -10.59 4.65
CA LEU A 142 -25.56 -9.96 3.75
C LEU A 142 -24.53 -10.99 3.29
N LEU A 143 -24.43 -11.19 1.99
CA LEU A 143 -23.38 -11.98 1.35
C LEU A 143 -22.37 -11.02 0.71
N GLU A 144 -21.13 -11.06 1.19
CA GLU A 144 -20.00 -10.36 0.57
C GLU A 144 -19.30 -11.31 -0.42
N ILE A 145 -19.17 -10.90 -1.67
CA ILE A 145 -18.43 -11.65 -2.71
C ILE A 145 -17.14 -10.92 -3.04
N PHE A 146 -16.02 -11.41 -2.53
CA PHE A 146 -14.71 -10.90 -2.91
C PHE A 146 -14.30 -11.45 -4.29
N MET A 147 -14.04 -10.57 -5.24
CA MET A 147 -13.57 -10.92 -6.59
C MET A 147 -12.17 -10.35 -6.87
N ALA A 148 -11.31 -11.17 -7.49
CA ALA A 148 -10.00 -10.75 -7.94
C ALA A 148 -10.06 -10.03 -9.31
N TYR A 149 -10.68 -8.84 -9.34
CA TYR A 149 -11.02 -8.13 -10.59
C TYR A 149 -9.84 -7.77 -11.51
N LYS A 150 -8.67 -7.48 -10.93
CA LYS A 150 -7.45 -7.07 -11.66
C LYS A 150 -6.23 -7.83 -11.13
N ASN A 151 -5.24 -7.98 -11.99
CA ASN A 151 -3.99 -8.66 -11.65
C ASN A 151 -3.08 -7.85 -10.71
N HIS A 152 -3.20 -6.53 -10.66
CA HIS A 152 -2.28 -5.65 -9.92
C HIS A 152 -2.04 -6.09 -8.47
N GLY A 153 -3.10 -6.30 -7.69
CA GLY A 153 -2.98 -6.77 -6.31
C GLY A 153 -2.31 -8.14 -6.19
N SER A 154 -2.55 -9.04 -7.15
CA SER A 154 -1.88 -10.35 -7.21
C SER A 154 -0.39 -10.26 -7.53
N ILE A 155 0.00 -9.31 -8.41
CA ILE A 155 1.42 -9.04 -8.71
C ILE A 155 2.11 -8.51 -7.45
N VAL A 156 1.49 -7.54 -6.78
CA VAL A 156 1.99 -6.94 -5.53
C VAL A 156 2.19 -8.01 -4.44
N ALA A 157 1.18 -8.86 -4.22
CA ALA A 157 1.25 -9.95 -3.26
C ALA A 157 2.35 -10.97 -3.59
N GLN A 158 2.56 -11.25 -4.88
CA GLN A 158 3.61 -12.17 -5.32
C GLN A 158 5.01 -11.65 -5.02
N ILE A 159 5.28 -10.38 -5.34
CA ILE A 159 6.57 -9.76 -5.05
C ILE A 159 6.88 -9.83 -3.55
N ALA A 160 5.90 -9.50 -2.71
CA ALA A 160 6.10 -9.43 -1.27
C ALA A 160 6.36 -10.82 -0.66
N ALA A 161 5.52 -11.82 -0.98
CA ALA A 161 5.45 -13.03 -0.16
C ALA A 161 5.10 -14.30 -0.93
N ALA A 162 5.35 -14.38 -2.24
CA ALA A 162 5.11 -15.62 -2.96
C ALA A 162 5.97 -16.77 -2.44
N ASN A 163 5.33 -17.94 -2.40
CA ASN A 163 6.00 -19.21 -2.17
C ASN A 163 5.60 -20.19 -3.28
N PHE A 164 6.64 -20.71 -3.93
CA PHE A 164 6.60 -21.70 -4.99
C PHE A 164 7.65 -22.78 -4.66
N PRO A 165 7.29 -23.80 -3.84
CA PRO A 165 8.23 -24.82 -3.39
C PRO A 165 8.95 -25.56 -4.52
N LYS A 166 8.29 -25.71 -5.68
CA LYS A 166 8.86 -26.35 -6.88
C LYS A 166 9.73 -25.43 -7.73
N ASN A 167 9.64 -24.11 -7.54
CA ASN A 167 10.42 -23.10 -8.28
C ASN A 167 10.83 -21.97 -7.33
N PRO A 168 11.77 -22.21 -6.39
CA PRO A 168 12.13 -21.22 -5.35
C PRO A 168 12.61 -19.88 -5.90
N ASP A 169 13.21 -19.85 -7.10
CA ASP A 169 13.63 -18.61 -7.78
C ASP A 169 12.47 -17.66 -8.11
N GLN A 170 11.22 -18.14 -8.04
CA GLN A 170 10.01 -17.34 -8.25
C GLN A 170 9.39 -16.85 -6.93
N ASN A 171 10.00 -17.17 -5.79
CA ASN A 171 9.51 -16.73 -4.50
C ASN A 171 9.51 -15.19 -4.41
N GLY A 172 8.56 -14.67 -3.64
CA GLY A 172 8.62 -13.31 -3.16
C GLY A 172 9.67 -13.20 -2.06
N LEU A 173 9.87 -11.97 -1.57
CA LEU A 173 10.93 -11.70 -0.59
C LEU A 173 10.69 -12.41 0.75
N ALA A 174 9.43 -12.57 1.17
CA ALA A 174 9.04 -13.24 2.41
C ALA A 174 8.08 -14.43 2.19
N PRO A 175 8.57 -15.58 1.72
CA PRO A 175 7.74 -16.76 1.44
C PRO A 175 7.08 -17.35 2.69
N GLY A 176 7.54 -17.01 3.90
CA GLY A 176 6.90 -17.39 5.18
C GLY A 176 5.73 -16.50 5.59
N ALA A 177 5.58 -15.29 5.03
CA ALA A 177 4.55 -14.34 5.47
C ALA A 177 3.15 -14.72 4.98
N GLN A 178 2.13 -14.58 5.82
CA GLN A 178 0.73 -14.71 5.45
C GLN A 178 0.18 -13.37 4.92
N ILE A 179 -0.89 -13.43 4.13
CA ILE A 179 -1.46 -12.28 3.41
C ILE A 179 -2.95 -12.14 3.74
N ILE A 180 -3.37 -10.91 4.00
CA ILE A 180 -4.78 -10.50 3.97
C ILE A 180 -4.99 -9.67 2.71
N ALA A 181 -5.94 -10.06 1.87
CA ALA A 181 -6.28 -9.33 0.65
C ALA A 181 -7.44 -8.37 0.94
N ILE A 182 -7.28 -7.09 0.57
CA ILE A 182 -8.33 -6.08 0.79
C ILE A 182 -8.55 -5.27 -0.49
N ASN A 183 -9.78 -5.32 -1.00
CA ASN A 183 -10.24 -4.47 -2.09
C ASN A 183 -10.78 -3.15 -1.51
N VAL A 184 -10.25 -2.04 -2.03
CA VAL A 184 -10.67 -0.67 -1.70
C VAL A 184 -10.98 0.18 -2.93
N LEU A 185 -10.87 -0.41 -4.12
CA LEU A 185 -11.07 0.25 -5.40
C LEU A 185 -12.25 -0.39 -6.12
N ASP A 186 -13.34 0.36 -6.23
CA ASP A 186 -14.57 -0.10 -6.89
C ASP A 186 -14.37 -0.23 -8.42
N PRO A 187 -14.72 -1.38 -9.04
CA PRO A 187 -14.78 -1.53 -10.48
C PRO A 187 -15.63 -0.46 -11.19
N GLN A 188 -16.72 0.01 -10.58
CA GLN A 188 -17.63 1.03 -11.12
C GLN A 188 -16.97 2.40 -11.23
N THR A 189 -16.02 2.70 -10.34
CA THR A 189 -15.22 3.94 -10.39
C THR A 189 -13.95 3.76 -11.23
N ASN A 190 -13.91 2.72 -12.08
CA ASN A 190 -12.77 2.34 -12.89
C ASN A 190 -11.49 2.16 -12.04
N PHE A 191 -11.64 1.61 -10.82
CA PHE A 191 -10.56 1.38 -9.87
C PHE A 191 -9.77 2.66 -9.52
N SER A 192 -10.46 3.80 -9.51
CA SER A 192 -9.88 5.08 -9.10
C SER A 192 -10.34 5.44 -7.70
N ILE A 193 -9.46 6.10 -6.95
CA ILE A 193 -9.80 6.68 -5.67
C ILE A 193 -10.64 7.91 -5.95
N VAL A 194 -11.90 7.85 -5.56
CA VAL A 194 -12.84 8.96 -5.58
C VAL A 194 -13.33 9.17 -4.15
N PRO A 195 -13.85 10.35 -3.79
CA PRO A 195 -14.33 10.61 -2.42
C PRO A 195 -15.29 9.53 -1.89
N GLN A 196 -16.10 8.94 -2.77
CA GLN A 196 -17.06 7.87 -2.43
C GLN A 196 -16.38 6.58 -1.92
N ASN A 197 -15.14 6.28 -2.33
CA ASN A 197 -14.42 5.07 -1.93
C ASN A 197 -13.49 5.32 -0.73
N MET A 198 -13.43 6.55 -0.19
CA MET A 198 -12.53 6.85 0.93
C MET A 198 -12.95 6.12 2.22
N GLN A 199 -14.24 5.84 2.38
CA GLN A 199 -14.75 5.00 3.47
C GLN A 199 -14.24 3.56 3.38
N ALA A 200 -14.05 3.02 2.17
CA ALA A 200 -13.47 1.68 1.98
C ALA A 200 -12.03 1.62 2.49
N VAL A 201 -11.25 2.70 2.27
CA VAL A 201 -9.89 2.84 2.82
C VAL A 201 -9.93 2.89 4.35
N ILE A 202 -10.79 3.70 4.95
CA ILE A 202 -10.88 3.81 6.42
C ILE A 202 -11.20 2.45 7.04
N LYS A 203 -12.21 1.75 6.50
CA LYS A 203 -12.58 0.39 6.92
C LYS A 203 -11.42 -0.60 6.73
N ALA A 204 -10.69 -0.53 5.63
CA ALA A 204 -9.52 -1.36 5.38
C ALA A 204 -8.42 -1.16 6.43
N LEU A 205 -8.11 0.10 6.75
CA LEU A 205 -7.10 0.44 7.76
C LEU A 205 -7.55 0.01 9.17
N GLN A 206 -8.83 0.21 9.52
CA GLN A 206 -9.41 -0.31 10.76
C GLN A 206 -9.33 -1.83 10.82
N LYS A 207 -9.60 -2.52 9.71
CA LYS A 207 -9.50 -3.99 9.64
C LYS A 207 -8.07 -4.47 9.81
N CYS A 208 -7.09 -3.76 9.25
CA CYS A 208 -5.67 -4.05 9.48
C CYS A 208 -5.30 -3.99 10.97
N ILE A 209 -5.84 -3.01 11.72
CA ILE A 209 -5.67 -2.92 13.18
C ILE A 209 -6.33 -4.11 13.89
N GLU A 210 -7.60 -4.39 13.57
CA GLU A 210 -8.36 -5.49 14.16
C GLU A 210 -7.63 -6.85 13.97
N MET A 211 -7.09 -7.05 12.77
CA MET A 211 -6.34 -8.25 12.39
C MET A 211 -4.89 -8.26 12.90
N LYS A 212 -4.42 -7.17 13.53
CA LYS A 212 -3.08 -7.03 14.11
C LYS A 212 -1.97 -7.34 13.10
N VAL A 213 -2.09 -6.81 11.88
CA VAL A 213 -1.08 -7.03 10.83
C VAL A 213 0.23 -6.32 11.18
N ASP A 214 1.37 -6.91 10.78
CA ASP A 214 2.68 -6.28 10.99
C ASP A 214 2.98 -5.18 9.96
N ILE A 215 2.55 -5.39 8.72
CA ILE A 215 2.89 -4.54 7.57
C ILE A 215 1.65 -4.31 6.72
N VAL A 216 1.42 -3.06 6.33
CA VAL A 216 0.45 -2.69 5.30
C VAL A 216 1.19 -2.11 4.12
N ASN A 217 1.10 -2.79 2.97
CA ASN A 217 1.56 -2.24 1.69
C ASN A 217 0.35 -1.73 0.91
N TYR A 218 0.34 -0.44 0.59
CA TYR A 218 -0.70 0.15 -0.24
C TYR A 218 -0.08 0.89 -1.44
N SER A 219 -0.45 0.44 -2.64
CA SER A 219 0.04 1.00 -3.91
C SER A 219 -1.05 1.85 -4.56
N LEU A 220 -1.48 2.88 -3.83
CA LEU A 220 -2.64 3.71 -4.17
C LEU A 220 -2.21 5.15 -4.50
N SER A 221 -2.93 5.79 -5.42
CA SER A 221 -2.51 7.06 -6.01
C SER A 221 -2.77 8.29 -5.14
N TYR A 222 -3.50 8.19 -4.03
CA TYR A 222 -3.93 9.39 -3.31
C TYR A 222 -4.53 9.09 -1.92
N PHE A 223 -4.13 9.86 -0.91
CA PHE A 223 -4.95 10.10 0.28
C PHE A 223 -5.09 11.62 0.41
N ALA A 224 -6.30 12.14 0.18
CA ALA A 224 -6.65 13.46 0.70
C ALA A 224 -6.60 13.35 2.22
N GLY A 225 -5.65 14.06 2.81
CA GLY A 225 -5.32 14.03 4.21
C GLY A 225 -6.07 15.14 4.92
N ASP A 226 -7.35 14.90 5.19
CA ASP A 226 -8.13 15.78 6.04
C ASP A 226 -8.61 14.94 7.22
N GLY A 227 -7.86 15.00 8.32
CA GLY A 227 -8.30 14.65 9.68
C GLY A 227 -8.32 13.17 10.06
N GLU A 228 -9.20 12.35 9.46
CA GLU A 228 -9.52 11.01 10.00
C GLU A 228 -8.49 9.95 9.61
N ILE A 229 -8.13 9.87 8.33
CA ILE A 229 -7.11 8.94 7.85
C ILE A 229 -5.77 9.22 8.50
N GLU A 230 -5.40 10.50 8.64
CA GLU A 230 -4.18 10.89 9.34
C GLU A 230 -4.16 10.34 10.77
N LYS A 231 -5.22 10.57 11.56
CA LYS A 231 -5.33 10.03 12.93
C LYS A 231 -5.22 8.50 12.95
N LEU A 232 -5.83 7.84 11.98
CA LEU A 232 -5.79 6.39 11.88
C LEU A 232 -4.39 5.88 11.55
N LEU A 233 -3.66 6.51 10.62
CA LEU A 233 -2.28 6.18 10.30
C LEU A 233 -1.36 6.41 11.52
N TYR A 234 -1.55 7.51 12.26
CA TYR A 234 -0.86 7.74 13.54
C TYR A 234 -1.13 6.62 14.53
N GLU A 235 -2.40 6.23 14.68
CA GLU A 235 -2.78 5.13 15.58
C GLU A 235 -2.14 3.80 15.16
N MET A 236 -2.20 3.43 13.88
CA MET A 236 -1.59 2.21 13.36
C MET A 236 -0.10 2.13 13.69
N VAL A 237 0.62 3.23 13.47
CA VAL A 237 2.08 3.27 13.65
C VAL A 237 2.44 3.33 15.14
N TYR A 238 1.88 4.28 15.89
CA TYR A 238 2.33 4.55 17.26
C TYR A 238 1.66 3.69 18.32
N LYS A 239 0.40 3.26 18.13
CA LYS A 239 -0.30 2.42 19.11
C LYS A 239 -0.24 0.94 18.77
N HIS A 240 -0.23 0.59 17.47
CA HIS A 240 -0.31 -0.80 17.02
C HIS A 240 0.99 -1.32 16.38
N ASN A 241 2.04 -0.51 16.31
CA ASN A 241 3.37 -0.88 15.76
C ASN A 241 3.31 -1.43 14.32
N ILE A 242 2.37 -0.94 13.50
CA ILE A 242 2.19 -1.38 12.12
C ILE A 242 3.10 -0.56 11.20
N LEU A 243 3.89 -1.23 10.36
CA LEU A 243 4.72 -0.58 9.36
C LEU A 243 3.93 -0.32 8.07
N LEU A 244 3.97 0.92 7.57
CA LEU A 244 3.18 1.34 6.42
C LEU A 244 4.08 1.57 5.20
N PHE A 245 3.81 0.89 4.09
CA PHE A 245 4.56 1.01 2.84
C PHE A 245 3.71 1.60 1.72
N LYS A 246 4.29 2.57 1.01
CA LYS A 246 3.65 3.27 -0.10
C LYS A 246 4.58 3.33 -1.31
N SER A 247 4.00 3.14 -2.49
CA SER A 247 4.67 3.43 -3.77
C SER A 247 4.85 4.94 -3.98
N ALA A 248 6.05 5.39 -4.37
CA ALA A 248 6.32 6.82 -4.57
C ALA A 248 5.43 7.50 -5.63
N GLY A 249 4.99 6.74 -6.64
CA GLY A 249 4.24 7.24 -7.80
C GLY A 249 4.97 7.00 -9.11
N ASN A 250 4.25 7.12 -10.22
CA ASN A 250 4.78 6.87 -11.56
C ASN A 250 4.73 8.14 -12.42
N ASP A 251 4.84 9.30 -11.78
CA ASP A 251 4.61 10.62 -12.38
C ASP A 251 5.93 11.38 -12.61
N GLY A 252 7.07 10.69 -12.55
CA GLY A 252 8.39 11.24 -12.90
C GLY A 252 8.53 11.56 -14.40
N PRO A 253 9.68 12.12 -14.85
CA PRO A 253 10.96 12.18 -14.14
C PRO A 253 11.25 13.48 -13.40
N PHE A 254 10.33 14.44 -13.38
CA PHE A 254 10.57 15.73 -12.75
C PHE A 254 10.58 15.63 -11.22
N TYR A 255 11.23 16.59 -10.56
CA TYR A 255 11.14 16.76 -9.11
C TYR A 255 9.72 17.17 -8.70
N SER A 256 9.37 16.99 -7.43
CA SER A 256 8.03 17.29 -6.90
C SER A 256 6.90 16.47 -7.50
N THR A 257 7.21 15.25 -7.94
CA THR A 257 6.26 14.30 -8.55
C THR A 257 5.88 13.16 -7.61
N VAL A 258 6.55 13.04 -6.46
CA VAL A 258 6.15 12.10 -5.41
C VAL A 258 4.72 12.40 -4.98
N ARG A 259 3.89 11.36 -5.02
CA ARG A 259 2.45 11.53 -4.85
C ARG A 259 2.17 12.08 -3.48
N LYS A 260 1.43 13.19 -3.47
CA LYS A 260 1.07 13.95 -2.27
C LYS A 260 0.59 13.01 -1.17
N CYS A 261 1.21 13.14 0.00
CA CYS A 261 0.61 12.76 1.27
C CYS A 261 0.23 14.08 1.93
N ASP A 262 -1.05 14.33 2.13
CA ASP A 262 -1.56 15.65 2.53
C ASP A 262 -1.30 16.03 4.00
N SER A 263 -0.33 15.41 4.68
CA SER A 263 -0.17 15.57 6.13
C SER A 263 1.26 15.33 6.63
N ASN A 264 1.47 15.66 7.92
CA ASN A 264 2.70 15.38 8.68
C ASN A 264 3.03 13.87 8.78
N VAL A 265 2.14 12.98 8.31
CA VAL A 265 2.28 11.52 8.38
C VAL A 265 3.29 10.93 7.41
N GLU A 266 3.81 11.71 6.45
CA GLU A 266 4.80 11.21 5.49
C GLU A 266 6.07 10.68 6.18
N ASN A 267 6.39 11.21 7.36
CA ASN A 267 7.47 10.70 8.20
C ASN A 267 7.16 9.33 8.83
N LEU A 268 5.90 8.89 8.87
CA LEU A 268 5.48 7.61 9.44
C LEU A 268 5.50 6.46 8.43
N ILE A 269 5.48 6.79 7.15
CA ILE A 269 5.28 5.83 6.06
C ILE A 269 6.63 5.60 5.36
N PHE A 270 6.83 4.40 4.83
CA PHE A 270 7.96 4.03 3.99
C PHE A 270 7.59 4.26 2.53
N THR A 271 7.95 5.43 1.98
CA THR A 271 7.75 5.75 0.57
C THR A 271 8.89 5.19 -0.28
N ILE A 272 8.57 4.27 -1.19
CA ILE A 272 9.54 3.49 -1.97
C ILE A 272 9.49 3.87 -3.45
N GLY A 273 10.64 4.32 -3.99
CA GLY A 273 10.87 4.61 -5.40
C GLY A 273 11.32 3.36 -6.18
N ALA A 274 11.27 3.44 -7.50
CA ALA A 274 11.56 2.32 -8.39
C ALA A 274 12.94 2.49 -9.04
N ILE A 275 13.82 1.50 -8.82
CA ILE A 275 15.10 1.40 -9.51
C ILE A 275 15.14 0.21 -10.45
N LEU A 276 16.04 0.30 -11.41
CA LEU A 276 16.44 -0.75 -12.30
C LEU A 276 17.89 -1.14 -11.95
N THR A 277 18.07 -2.36 -11.43
CA THR A 277 19.40 -2.87 -11.04
C THR A 277 20.22 -3.27 -12.26
N SER A 278 21.53 -3.46 -12.08
CA SER A 278 22.45 -3.92 -13.12
C SER A 278 22.00 -5.25 -13.74
N GLU A 279 21.65 -6.22 -12.89
CA GLU A 279 21.15 -7.54 -13.27
C GLU A 279 19.81 -7.44 -14.01
N MET A 280 18.91 -6.57 -13.56
CA MET A 280 17.65 -6.34 -14.27
C MET A 280 17.89 -5.77 -15.67
N LYS A 281 18.85 -4.84 -15.86
CA LYS A 281 19.18 -4.31 -17.19
C LYS A 281 19.65 -5.42 -18.12
N LYS A 282 20.58 -6.27 -17.65
CA LYS A 282 21.10 -7.40 -18.42
C LYS A 282 19.99 -8.33 -18.88
N GLN A 283 19.10 -8.71 -17.97
CA GLN A 283 18.01 -9.64 -18.27
C GLN A 283 16.90 -9.02 -19.12
N ILE A 284 16.44 -7.80 -18.80
CA ILE A 284 15.29 -7.17 -19.47
C ILE A 284 15.66 -6.66 -20.86
N TYR A 285 16.87 -6.11 -21.03
CA TYR A 285 17.34 -5.56 -22.30
C TYR A 285 18.25 -6.51 -23.07
N MET A 286 18.40 -7.76 -22.60
CA MET A 286 19.24 -8.79 -23.23
C MET A 286 20.67 -8.30 -23.49
N LEU A 287 21.23 -7.53 -22.55
CA LEU A 287 22.59 -7.02 -22.67
C LEU A 287 23.57 -8.16 -22.37
N PRO A 288 24.68 -8.28 -23.12
CA PRO A 288 25.73 -9.24 -22.80
C PRO A 288 26.30 -9.01 -21.39
N ASP A 289 26.73 -10.09 -20.72
CA ASP A 289 27.18 -10.04 -19.32
C ASP A 289 28.32 -9.06 -19.07
N ASN A 290 29.12 -8.77 -20.10
CA ASN A 290 30.27 -7.88 -20.11
C ASN A 290 29.97 -6.42 -20.52
N VAL A 291 28.70 -6.07 -20.77
CA VAL A 291 28.34 -4.77 -21.39
C VAL A 291 27.85 -3.73 -20.38
N ASP A 292 27.29 -4.12 -19.23
CA ASP A 292 26.72 -3.13 -18.30
C ASP A 292 26.74 -3.55 -16.82
N ASP A 293 27.86 -3.26 -16.15
CA ASP A 293 27.97 -3.26 -14.68
C ASP A 293 27.72 -1.86 -14.08
N SER A 294 27.13 -0.93 -14.86
CA SER A 294 26.83 0.39 -14.32
C SER A 294 25.80 0.26 -13.20
N PRO A 295 25.92 1.09 -12.15
CA PRO A 295 25.16 0.91 -10.93
C PRO A 295 23.66 1.13 -11.16
N PRO A 296 22.82 0.76 -10.17
CA PRO A 296 21.38 0.90 -10.29
C PRO A 296 20.96 2.32 -10.67
N VAL A 297 20.00 2.42 -11.59
CA VAL A 297 19.43 3.69 -12.06
C VAL A 297 17.97 3.80 -11.61
N VAL A 298 17.51 5.00 -11.32
CA VAL A 298 16.09 5.25 -11.02
C VAL A 298 15.30 5.20 -12.32
N TYR A 299 14.18 4.47 -12.32
CA TYR A 299 13.29 4.45 -13.48
C TYR A 299 12.82 5.88 -13.81
N SER A 300 12.75 6.23 -15.09
CA SER A 300 12.31 7.56 -15.54
C SER A 300 10.93 7.92 -14.97
N PHE A 301 9.98 6.98 -15.01
CA PHE A 301 8.63 7.18 -14.45
C PHE A 301 8.62 7.31 -12.93
N SER A 302 9.64 6.84 -12.19
CA SER A 302 9.59 6.85 -10.73
C SER A 302 9.47 8.28 -10.25
N SER A 303 8.43 8.55 -9.48
CA SER A 303 8.25 9.85 -8.87
C SER A 303 9.42 10.20 -7.94
N ARG A 304 9.76 11.49 -7.89
CA ARG A 304 10.90 12.03 -7.16
C ARG A 304 10.46 13.11 -6.19
N GLY A 305 11.23 13.27 -5.12
CA GLY A 305 11.08 14.38 -4.20
C GLY A 305 11.43 15.73 -4.83
N PRO A 306 11.39 16.83 -4.06
CA PRO A 306 10.80 16.90 -2.72
C PRO A 306 9.29 16.66 -2.75
N GLY A 307 8.70 16.24 -1.64
CA GLY A 307 7.24 16.10 -1.53
C GLY A 307 6.56 17.44 -1.24
N ALA A 308 5.24 17.37 -1.06
CA ALA A 308 4.47 18.53 -0.63
C ALA A 308 4.96 19.04 0.73
N TYR A 309 4.78 20.34 0.98
CA TYR A 309 5.19 20.98 2.24
C TYR A 309 6.68 20.83 2.58
N GLY A 310 7.55 20.55 1.59
CA GLY A 310 8.99 20.47 1.77
C GLY A 310 9.50 19.19 2.41
N SER A 311 8.66 18.17 2.49
CA SER A 311 9.15 16.85 2.87
C SER A 311 10.17 16.35 1.85
N LYS A 312 11.06 15.43 2.27
CA LYS A 312 11.92 14.71 1.32
C LYS A 312 11.08 13.91 0.31
N GLY A 313 9.87 13.51 0.71
CA GLY A 313 8.91 12.77 -0.10
C GLY A 313 9.24 11.28 -0.26
N LEU A 314 10.47 11.01 -0.69
CA LEU A 314 11.01 9.68 -0.92
C LEU A 314 11.86 9.22 0.27
N ASN A 315 11.74 7.95 0.68
CA ASN A 315 12.55 7.40 1.77
C ASN A 315 13.63 6.45 1.28
N PHE A 316 13.27 5.51 0.41
CA PHE A 316 14.16 4.46 -0.11
C PHE A 316 13.80 4.15 -1.56
N VAL A 317 14.64 3.33 -2.18
CA VAL A 317 14.37 2.72 -3.49
C VAL A 317 14.48 1.20 -3.43
N ALA A 318 13.73 0.52 -4.30
CA ALA A 318 13.78 -0.92 -4.47
C ALA A 318 13.52 -1.30 -5.94
N PRO A 319 13.85 -2.54 -6.37
CA PRO A 319 13.59 -3.03 -7.71
C PRO A 319 12.16 -2.74 -8.21
N GLY A 320 12.07 -2.05 -9.34
CA GLY A 320 10.83 -1.47 -9.88
C GLY A 320 10.14 -2.30 -10.96
N ALA A 321 10.65 -3.49 -11.28
CA ALA A 321 10.04 -4.36 -12.26
C ALA A 321 10.18 -5.83 -11.86
N VAL A 322 9.30 -6.67 -12.41
CA VAL A 322 9.21 -8.08 -12.09
C VAL A 322 8.69 -8.87 -13.28
N ILE A 323 9.07 -10.15 -13.34
CA ILE A 323 8.40 -11.15 -14.17
C ILE A 323 7.66 -12.09 -13.21
N VAL A 324 6.33 -12.10 -13.27
CA VAL A 324 5.47 -12.92 -12.39
C VAL A 324 4.62 -13.89 -13.18
N ASN A 325 4.20 -14.97 -12.51
CA ASN A 325 3.19 -15.85 -13.06
C ASN A 325 1.81 -15.33 -12.66
N LEU A 326 0.97 -15.01 -13.63
CA LEU A 326 -0.43 -14.73 -13.37
C LEU A 326 -1.26 -15.92 -13.83
N PRO A 327 -2.33 -16.26 -13.10
CA PRO A 327 -3.30 -17.21 -13.63
C PRO A 327 -3.84 -16.67 -14.98
N SER A 328 -4.03 -17.59 -15.94
CA SER A 328 -4.36 -17.33 -17.35
C SER A 328 -5.70 -16.65 -17.60
N PHE A 329 -6.36 -16.22 -16.53
CA PHE A 329 -7.73 -15.73 -16.43
C PHE A 329 -8.12 -14.64 -17.45
N ASN A 330 -7.16 -13.85 -17.93
CA ASN A 330 -7.37 -12.82 -18.94
C ASN A 330 -6.27 -12.75 -20.01
N TYR A 331 -5.32 -13.70 -20.02
CA TYR A 331 -4.13 -13.60 -20.86
C TYR A 331 -3.69 -14.94 -21.45
N PRO A 332 -3.33 -14.98 -22.74
CA PRO A 332 -2.82 -16.20 -23.36
C PRO A 332 -1.46 -16.63 -22.78
N TRP A 333 -0.75 -15.73 -22.09
CA TRP A 333 0.57 -15.98 -21.52
C TRP A 333 0.50 -16.11 -20.00
N LYS A 334 1.18 -17.12 -19.44
CA LYS A 334 1.23 -17.32 -17.98
C LYS A 334 2.25 -16.40 -17.28
N ARG A 335 3.24 -15.88 -18.02
CA ARG A 335 4.29 -15.00 -17.51
C ARG A 335 4.05 -13.57 -17.96
N HIS A 336 4.11 -12.65 -17.01
CA HIS A 336 3.88 -11.23 -17.22
C HIS A 336 5.05 -10.40 -16.71
N TYR A 337 5.57 -9.56 -17.60
CA TYR A 337 6.44 -8.46 -17.21
C TYR A 337 5.59 -7.29 -16.71
N PHE A 338 5.90 -6.79 -15.52
CA PHE A 338 5.23 -5.65 -14.93
C PHE A 338 6.26 -4.71 -14.32
N TYR A 339 6.04 -3.40 -14.43
CA TYR A 339 6.93 -2.37 -13.91
C TYR A 339 6.14 -1.21 -13.31
N GLY A 340 6.71 -0.58 -12.29
CA GLY A 340 6.10 0.53 -11.57
C GLY A 340 6.64 0.64 -10.14
N THR A 341 6.39 1.77 -9.49
CA THR A 341 6.64 1.88 -8.03
C THR A 341 5.72 0.97 -7.21
N SER A 342 4.64 0.46 -7.81
CA SER A 342 3.84 -0.65 -7.27
C SER A 342 4.58 -1.99 -7.24
N CYS A 343 5.72 -2.14 -7.91
CA CYS A 343 6.62 -3.29 -7.75
C CYS A 343 7.64 -3.07 -6.63
N SER A 344 8.15 -1.84 -6.50
CA SER A 344 9.21 -1.53 -5.54
C SER A 344 8.68 -1.47 -4.10
N SER A 345 7.46 -0.93 -3.88
CA SER A 345 6.82 -0.91 -2.56
C SER A 345 6.66 -2.30 -1.93
N PRO A 346 6.05 -3.31 -2.59
CA PRO A 346 5.97 -4.65 -2.03
C PRO A 346 7.32 -5.37 -1.94
N ASN A 347 8.31 -5.01 -2.79
CA ASN A 347 9.67 -5.52 -2.65
C ASN A 347 10.27 -5.08 -1.30
N GLY A 348 10.18 -3.79 -0.98
CA GLY A 348 10.58 -3.25 0.33
C GLY A 348 9.78 -3.86 1.48
N ALA A 349 8.45 -3.96 1.35
CA ALA A 349 7.59 -4.55 2.37
C ALA A 349 7.96 -6.02 2.66
N GLY A 350 8.20 -6.83 1.62
CA GLY A 350 8.61 -8.22 1.76
C GLY A 350 10.01 -8.36 2.37
N ALA A 351 10.96 -7.51 1.98
CA ALA A 351 12.29 -7.49 2.60
C ALA A 351 12.20 -7.19 4.11
N ILE A 352 11.37 -6.22 4.49
CA ILE A 352 11.16 -5.89 5.90
C ILE A 352 10.37 -6.98 6.63
N ALA A 353 9.43 -7.68 5.99
CA ALA A 353 8.78 -8.85 6.60
C ALA A 353 9.79 -9.94 7.01
N CYS A 354 10.80 -10.20 6.18
CA CYS A 354 11.90 -11.10 6.54
C CYS A 354 12.73 -10.58 7.71
N LEU A 355 13.07 -9.29 7.72
CA LEU A 355 13.77 -8.66 8.85
C LEU A 355 12.95 -8.81 10.14
N LEU A 356 11.64 -8.52 10.10
CA LEU A 356 10.74 -8.66 11.25
C LEU A 356 10.73 -10.10 11.79
N SER A 357 10.71 -11.12 10.92
CA SER A 357 10.79 -12.52 11.32
C SER A 357 12.05 -12.77 12.16
N GLY A 358 13.22 -12.33 11.67
CA GLY A 358 14.48 -12.50 12.38
C GLY A 358 14.53 -11.74 13.72
N LEU A 359 13.99 -10.52 13.77
CA LEU A 359 13.91 -9.75 15.01
C LEU A 359 13.00 -10.43 16.04
N LYS A 360 11.84 -10.92 15.63
CA LYS A 360 10.89 -11.64 16.50
C LYS A 360 11.48 -12.93 17.04
N GLU A 361 12.11 -13.74 16.19
CA GLU A 361 12.78 -14.98 16.59
C GLU A 361 13.89 -14.74 17.63
N ASN A 362 14.62 -13.63 17.51
CA ASN A 362 15.68 -13.25 18.43
C ASN A 362 15.19 -12.41 19.62
N SER A 363 13.87 -12.23 19.78
CA SER A 363 13.27 -11.38 20.82
C SER A 363 13.82 -9.95 20.85
N ILE A 364 14.21 -9.42 19.69
CA ILE A 364 14.71 -8.05 19.55
C ILE A 364 13.52 -7.12 19.37
N GLN A 365 13.36 -6.18 20.31
CA GLN A 365 12.31 -5.18 20.24
C GLN A 365 12.58 -4.16 19.14
N TYR A 366 11.52 -3.76 18.45
CA TYR A 366 11.54 -2.68 17.48
C TYR A 366 10.24 -1.86 17.57
N SER A 367 10.36 -0.59 17.20
CA SER A 367 9.26 0.34 16.89
C SER A 367 9.37 0.81 15.45
N PRO A 368 8.33 1.41 14.84
CA PRO A 368 8.42 1.88 13.46
C PRO A 368 9.45 2.99 13.30
N ALA A 369 9.62 3.82 14.34
CA ALA A 369 10.65 4.84 14.40
C ALA A 369 12.06 4.23 14.41
N SER A 370 12.32 3.25 15.28
CA SER A 370 13.63 2.57 15.31
C SER A 370 13.92 1.82 14.00
N MET A 371 12.91 1.21 13.40
CA MET A 371 13.00 0.55 12.09
C MET A 371 13.43 1.54 11.03
N LYS A 372 12.74 2.68 10.94
CA LYS A 372 13.06 3.72 9.95
C LYS A 372 14.46 4.29 10.16
N PHE A 373 14.86 4.55 11.39
CA PHE A 373 16.20 5.02 11.75
C PHE A 373 17.29 4.02 11.32
N VAL A 374 17.15 2.75 11.70
CA VAL A 374 18.14 1.71 11.36
C VAL A 374 18.25 1.60 9.85
N LEU A 375 17.13 1.54 9.14
CA LEU A 375 17.13 1.46 7.68
C LEU A 375 17.77 2.70 7.02
N PHE A 376 17.58 3.91 7.56
CA PHE A 376 18.29 5.11 7.08
C PHE A 376 19.81 5.01 7.26
N LYS A 377 20.27 4.37 8.33
CA LYS A 377 21.70 4.20 8.61
C LYS A 377 22.34 3.07 7.81
N THR A 378 21.58 2.04 7.46
CA THR A 378 22.10 0.83 6.82
C THR A 378 21.82 0.74 5.32
N ALA A 379 20.96 1.61 4.77
CA ALA A 379 20.69 1.63 3.34
C ALA A 379 21.95 1.92 2.53
N HIS A 380 22.04 1.28 1.36
CA HIS A 380 23.15 1.44 0.44
C HIS A 380 22.82 2.50 -0.61
N LEU A 381 23.54 3.62 -0.61
CA LEU A 381 23.46 4.61 -1.67
C LEU A 381 24.45 4.24 -2.79
N PRO A 382 23.99 4.00 -4.04
CA PRO A 382 24.89 3.71 -5.15
C PRO A 382 25.89 4.86 -5.37
N LYS A 383 27.16 4.54 -5.67
CA LYS A 383 28.30 5.48 -5.76
C LYS A 383 28.26 6.50 -6.92
N ILE A 384 27.11 6.74 -7.54
CA ILE A 384 26.92 7.83 -8.53
C ILE A 384 26.39 9.06 -7.79
N ASN A 385 26.32 10.22 -8.47
CA ASN A 385 25.61 11.45 -8.08
C ASN A 385 24.11 11.20 -7.73
N ALA A 386 23.84 10.26 -6.84
CA ALA A 386 22.54 9.84 -6.38
C ALA A 386 22.00 10.94 -5.49
N ASN A 387 21.10 11.74 -6.06
CA ASN A 387 20.41 12.77 -5.31
C ASN A 387 19.40 12.12 -4.35
N ILE A 388 19.29 12.67 -3.14
CA ILE A 388 18.35 12.23 -2.11
C ILE A 388 16.89 12.28 -2.60
N PHE A 389 16.55 13.16 -3.55
CA PHE A 389 15.21 13.21 -4.14
C PHE A 389 14.91 12.06 -5.10
N GLU A 390 15.93 11.36 -5.58
CA GLU A 390 15.79 10.25 -6.52
C GLU A 390 15.98 8.89 -5.85
N PHE A 391 16.92 8.79 -4.92
CA PHE A 391 17.27 7.55 -4.23
C PHE A 391 16.77 7.48 -2.78
N GLY A 392 16.33 8.59 -2.19
CA GLY A 392 16.12 8.66 -0.75
C GLY A 392 17.42 8.37 0.01
N HIS A 393 17.37 7.47 0.98
CA HIS A 393 18.56 6.96 1.68
C HIS A 393 19.24 5.79 0.93
N GLY A 394 18.70 5.39 -0.23
CA GLY A 394 19.24 4.32 -1.05
C GLY A 394 18.45 3.01 -0.95
N ILE A 395 19.14 1.91 -1.24
CA ILE A 395 18.58 0.56 -1.34
C ILE A 395 18.60 -0.11 0.04
N ILE A 396 17.45 -0.64 0.47
CA ILE A 396 17.27 -1.35 1.75
C ILE A 396 18.24 -2.55 1.84
N GLN A 397 19.00 -2.66 2.93
CA GLN A 397 19.92 -3.76 3.24
C GLN A 397 19.49 -4.46 4.55
N ILE A 398 18.79 -5.59 4.45
CA ILE A 398 18.12 -6.22 5.60
C ILE A 398 19.08 -7.00 6.53
N ASP A 399 20.14 -7.55 5.98
CA ASP A 399 21.21 -8.25 6.70
C ASP A 399 22.04 -7.28 7.56
N VAL A 400 22.40 -6.14 7.00
CA VAL A 400 23.10 -5.06 7.71
C VAL A 400 22.17 -4.43 8.76
N ALA A 401 20.90 -4.22 8.43
CA ALA A 401 19.90 -3.73 9.38
C ALA A 401 19.71 -4.68 10.57
N PHE A 402 19.59 -5.99 10.32
CA PHE A 402 19.50 -6.99 11.38
C PHE A 402 20.72 -6.98 12.29
N SER A 403 21.92 -6.91 11.70
CA SER A 403 23.18 -6.82 12.44
C SER A 403 23.24 -5.55 13.29
N TYR A 404 22.76 -4.43 12.76
CA TYR A 404 22.65 -3.16 13.50
C TYR A 404 21.73 -3.30 14.70
N PHE A 405 20.53 -3.87 14.52
CA PHE A 405 19.61 -4.15 15.62
C PHE A 405 20.26 -5.03 16.69
N LYS A 406 20.96 -6.09 16.30
CA LYS A 406 21.58 -7.02 17.25
C LYS A 406 22.71 -6.41 18.08
N HIS A 407 23.52 -5.53 17.48
CA HIS A 407 24.79 -5.10 18.08
C HIS A 407 24.85 -3.63 18.51
N LYS A 408 23.90 -2.80 18.06
CA LYS A 408 23.89 -1.34 18.31
C LYS A 408 22.58 -0.84 18.91
N LEU A 409 21.83 -1.72 19.59
CA LEU A 409 20.63 -1.36 20.37
C LEU A 409 20.88 -0.24 21.40
N SER A 410 22.11 -0.10 21.91
CA SER A 410 22.50 1.00 22.78
C SER A 410 22.31 2.37 22.12
N ASP A 411 22.54 2.46 20.82
CA ASP A 411 22.36 3.68 20.01
C ASP A 411 20.86 3.99 19.80
N ILE A 412 19.99 3.03 20.11
CA ILE A 412 18.52 3.08 19.95
C ILE A 412 17.83 3.35 21.31
N LYS A 413 18.55 3.54 22.43
CA LYS A 413 17.96 3.67 23.78
C LYS A 413 16.92 4.80 23.96
N ASP A 414 16.87 5.77 23.03
CA ASP A 414 15.84 6.82 22.95
C ASP A 414 14.86 6.68 21.75
N GLY A 415 14.95 5.60 20.95
CA GLY A 415 14.22 5.38 19.69
C GLY A 415 12.70 5.18 19.76
N ASN A 416 12.12 5.22 20.97
CA ASN A 416 10.67 5.34 21.18
C ASN A 416 10.20 6.80 21.28
N LYS A 417 11.12 7.77 21.30
CA LYS A 417 10.80 9.20 21.26
C LYS A 417 10.95 9.69 19.83
N THR A 418 9.84 10.08 19.21
CA THR A 418 9.87 10.84 17.96
C THR A 418 10.01 12.32 18.29
N CYS A 419 10.96 13.00 17.63
CA CYS A 419 11.10 14.45 17.73
C CYS A 419 10.30 15.08 16.57
N GLU A 420 9.18 15.72 16.89
CA GLU A 420 8.43 16.51 15.91
C GLU A 420 9.09 17.89 15.79
N VAL A 421 9.86 18.11 14.72
CA VAL A 421 10.40 19.44 14.42
C VAL A 421 9.29 20.25 13.74
N LYS A 422 8.68 21.17 14.48
CA LYS A 422 7.71 22.13 13.91
C LYS A 422 8.42 23.40 13.49
N VAL A 423 8.49 23.64 12.19
CA VAL A 423 8.89 24.93 11.62
C VAL A 423 7.64 25.81 11.57
N THR A 424 7.64 26.91 12.33
CA THR A 424 6.52 27.87 12.32
C THR A 424 6.86 28.99 11.36
N ALA A 425 6.22 29.02 10.20
CA ALA A 425 6.30 30.13 9.27
C ALA A 425 4.93 30.81 9.22
N LEU A 426 4.86 32.07 9.70
CA LEU A 426 3.70 32.98 9.65
C LEU A 426 2.34 32.25 9.81
N GLU A 427 1.96 32.02 11.07
CA GLU A 427 0.65 31.50 11.52
C GLU A 427 0.27 30.06 11.09
N LYS A 428 1.15 29.31 10.39
CA LYS A 428 0.97 27.86 10.16
C LYS A 428 2.19 27.05 10.62
N SER A 429 1.92 25.92 11.28
CA SER A 429 2.93 24.93 11.69
C SER A 429 3.17 23.93 10.56
N PHE A 430 4.41 23.80 10.11
CA PHE A 430 4.85 22.81 9.12
C PHE A 430 5.87 21.86 9.76
N THR A 431 5.91 20.59 9.36
CA THR A 431 6.97 19.65 9.77
C THR A 431 8.25 19.79 8.94
N ASN A 432 8.16 20.37 7.73
CA ASN A 432 9.29 20.56 6.83
C ASN A 432 9.20 21.93 6.15
N LEU A 433 10.30 22.41 5.58
CA LEU A 433 10.38 23.69 4.87
C LEU A 433 10.88 23.48 3.44
N CYS A 434 10.07 23.81 2.44
CA CYS A 434 10.48 23.96 1.04
C CYS A 434 10.44 25.43 0.66
N VAL A 435 11.47 25.93 0.01
CA VAL A 435 11.42 27.23 -0.67
C VAL A 435 11.56 26.95 -2.17
N GLN A 436 10.46 27.08 -2.92
CA GLN A 436 10.48 27.01 -4.38
C GLN A 436 10.48 28.43 -4.96
N TYR A 437 11.45 28.72 -5.81
CA TYR A 437 11.53 29.99 -6.53
C TYR A 437 10.60 29.95 -7.74
N VAL A 438 9.65 30.89 -7.82
CA VAL A 438 8.91 31.16 -9.05
C VAL A 438 9.44 32.49 -9.58
N LYS A 439 10.10 32.44 -10.74
CA LYS A 439 10.64 33.62 -11.41
C LYS A 439 9.56 34.26 -12.28
N GLU A 440 8.60 34.92 -11.64
CA GLU A 440 7.70 35.87 -12.31
C GLU A 440 7.99 37.26 -11.72
N ASP A 441 8.56 38.12 -12.56
CA ASP A 441 9.11 39.45 -12.27
C ASP A 441 10.39 39.53 -11.40
N ASP A 442 11.26 40.48 -11.73
CA ASP A 442 12.54 40.82 -11.05
C ASP A 442 12.39 41.31 -9.59
N ARG A 443 11.32 40.90 -8.90
CA ARG A 443 11.12 41.08 -7.47
C ARG A 443 11.20 39.71 -6.80
N MET A 444 12.27 39.49 -6.02
CA MET A 444 12.34 38.30 -5.15
C MET A 444 11.13 38.28 -4.21
N GLN A 445 10.23 37.32 -4.41
CA GLN A 445 9.17 37.02 -3.47
C GLN A 445 9.39 35.62 -2.90
N SER A 446 9.51 35.53 -1.58
CA SER A 446 9.34 34.28 -0.85
C SER A 446 7.87 33.88 -0.93
N ILE A 447 7.52 32.82 -1.66
CA ILE A 447 6.16 32.28 -1.63
C ILE A 447 6.02 31.46 -0.34
N VAL A 448 5.73 32.14 0.76
CA VAL A 448 4.93 31.55 1.83
C VAL A 448 3.50 31.64 1.33
N ASN A 449 2.90 30.50 1.01
CA ASN A 449 1.58 30.41 0.38
C ASN A 449 0.56 31.35 1.07
N GLU A 450 0.15 32.41 0.36
CA GLU A 450 -0.62 33.53 0.89
C GLU A 450 -2.00 33.08 1.36
N ARG A 451 -2.25 33.15 2.67
CA ARG A 451 -3.57 33.48 3.23
C ARG A 451 -3.44 33.84 4.71
N THR A 452 -2.94 35.04 4.97
CA THR A 452 -3.46 36.06 5.91
C THR A 452 -2.46 37.21 6.05
N LYS A 453 -2.83 38.40 5.56
CA LYS A 453 -2.17 39.66 5.94
C LYS A 453 -2.54 39.98 7.38
N LYS A 454 -1.60 39.87 8.33
CA LYS A 454 -1.58 40.69 9.54
C LYS A 454 -0.16 40.81 10.10
N ILE A 455 0.27 42.05 10.22
CA ILE A 455 1.52 42.45 10.89
C ILE A 455 1.27 42.34 12.40
N LEU A 456 2.00 41.48 13.10
CA LEU A 456 2.06 41.50 14.55
C LEU A 456 3.49 41.81 14.99
N LYS A 457 3.67 43.01 15.55
CA LYS A 457 4.84 43.39 16.36
C LYS A 457 4.80 42.54 17.64
N PHE A 458 5.92 41.89 17.99
CA PHE A 458 6.07 41.25 19.30
C PHE A 458 7.22 41.88 20.09
N THR A 459 6.89 42.30 21.31
CA THR A 459 7.81 42.75 22.38
C THR A 459 8.21 41.51 23.20
N PRO A 460 9.48 41.36 23.62
CA PRO A 460 9.94 40.13 24.24
C PRO A 460 9.46 40.01 25.70
N ARG A 461 9.02 38.80 26.10
CA ARG A 461 8.98 38.40 27.51
C ARG A 461 9.74 37.08 27.69
N ASN A 462 10.87 37.24 28.36
CA ASN A 462 11.63 36.33 29.20
C ASN A 462 12.26 35.06 28.59
N GLN A 463 13.59 35.14 28.50
CA GLN A 463 14.63 34.10 28.46
C GLN A 463 14.46 32.99 27.41
N THR A 464 14.89 33.31 26.19
CA THR A 464 15.36 32.35 25.19
C THR A 464 16.85 32.09 25.44
N GLU A 465 17.22 30.86 25.81
CA GLU A 465 18.62 30.43 25.69
C GLU A 465 18.93 30.19 24.21
N THR A 466 19.89 30.93 23.67
CA THR A 466 20.35 30.82 22.29
C THR A 466 21.58 29.91 22.24
N TYR A 467 21.47 28.77 21.57
CA TYR A 467 22.60 27.91 21.28
C TYR A 467 23.08 28.16 19.84
N SER A 468 24.32 28.63 19.68
CA SER A 468 24.95 28.83 18.37
C SER A 468 25.96 27.71 18.09
N PHE A 469 25.77 26.96 17.01
CA PHE A 469 26.71 25.94 16.56
C PHE A 469 27.33 26.35 15.22
N PRO A 470 28.66 26.51 15.12
CA PRO A 470 29.31 26.80 13.84
C PRO A 470 29.39 25.53 12.98
N ILE A 471 28.76 25.54 11.80
CA ILE A 471 28.84 24.44 10.82
C ILE A 471 29.74 24.88 9.66
N LYS A 472 30.77 24.09 9.34
CA LYS A 472 31.67 24.34 8.19
C LYS A 472 30.96 24.03 6.87
N THR A 473 30.93 25.02 5.99
CA THR A 473 30.12 25.12 4.75
C THR A 473 30.70 24.43 3.51
N SER A 474 31.69 23.54 3.64
CA SER A 474 32.52 23.11 2.51
C SER A 474 31.94 21.99 1.62
N GLN A 475 30.63 21.72 1.63
CA GLN A 475 30.03 20.62 0.83
C GLN A 475 28.69 20.95 0.13
N LEU A 476 28.32 22.22 0.00
CA LEU A 476 27.03 22.63 -0.58
C LEU A 476 27.22 23.23 -1.98
N HIS A 477 26.91 22.45 -3.02
CA HIS A 477 26.62 22.97 -4.35
C HIS A 477 25.12 22.76 -4.67
N GLU A 478 24.47 23.84 -5.11
CA GLU A 478 23.04 24.01 -5.49
C GLU A 478 22.01 24.12 -4.35
N ILE A 479 21.30 25.27 -4.34
CA ILE A 479 20.53 25.80 -3.22
C ILE A 479 19.12 25.19 -3.21
N CYS A 480 19.06 24.00 -2.63
CA CYS A 480 17.92 23.53 -1.85
C CYS A 480 18.51 23.26 -0.46
N VAL A 481 18.23 24.10 0.53
CA VAL A 481 18.76 23.93 1.90
C VAL A 481 18.06 22.73 2.54
N TYR A 482 18.58 21.53 2.29
CA TYR A 482 18.22 20.32 3.01
C TYR A 482 19.37 20.00 3.94
N TYR A 483 19.12 20.19 5.24
CA TYR A 483 20.09 19.90 6.27
C TYR A 483 20.51 18.42 6.22
N PRO A 484 21.82 18.11 6.22
CA PRO A 484 22.28 16.76 6.50
C PRO A 484 21.78 16.36 7.89
N THR A 485 21.31 15.13 8.03
CA THR A 485 20.79 14.54 9.27
C THR A 485 21.88 14.51 10.36
N MET A 486 22.03 15.59 11.11
CA MET A 486 22.40 15.51 12.52
C MET A 486 21.10 15.49 13.33
N GLU A 487 20.68 14.29 13.71
CA GLU A 487 19.61 14.10 14.70
C GLU A 487 20.20 14.42 16.08
N TYR A 488 19.88 15.61 16.58
CA TYR A 488 20.15 15.98 17.96
C TYR A 488 18.92 15.64 18.80
N TYR A 489 19.14 14.93 19.91
CA TYR A 489 18.10 14.64 20.90
C TYR A 489 17.88 15.86 21.78
N PHE A 490 16.68 16.42 21.76
CA PHE A 490 16.34 17.59 22.55
C PHE A 490 15.22 17.29 23.55
N PRO A 491 15.13 18.04 24.68
CA PRO A 491 14.01 17.94 25.61
C PRO A 491 12.67 18.21 24.91
N SER A 492 11.59 17.61 25.39
CA SER A 492 10.24 17.59 24.78
C SER A 492 9.58 18.97 24.56
N ASN A 493 10.24 20.08 24.91
CA ASN A 493 9.74 21.46 24.79
C ASN A 493 10.76 22.44 24.15
N ALA A 494 11.82 21.94 23.52
CA ALA A 494 12.81 22.81 22.89
C ALA A 494 12.24 23.52 21.65
N LYS A 495 12.35 24.85 21.62
CA LYS A 495 12.01 25.68 20.45
C LYS A 495 13.30 26.04 19.73
N PHE A 496 13.34 25.78 18.42
CA PHE A 496 14.48 26.12 17.56
C PHE A 496 14.10 27.26 16.64
N GLU A 497 15.00 28.22 16.53
CA GLU A 497 14.95 29.24 15.49
C GLU A 497 15.96 28.84 14.41
N ILE A 498 15.47 28.45 13.24
CA ILE A 498 16.30 28.15 12.08
C ILE A 498 16.30 29.39 11.19
N ASN A 499 17.37 30.17 11.26
CA ASN A 499 17.55 31.34 10.40
C ASN A 499 18.23 30.94 9.09
N ILE A 500 17.46 30.91 8.00
CA ILE A 500 17.98 30.66 6.65
C ILE A 500 18.28 32.00 5.99
N ASN A 501 19.57 32.31 5.86
CA ASN A 501 20.03 33.58 5.29
C ASN A 501 20.37 33.39 3.81
N PHE A 502 19.57 33.96 2.91
CA PHE A 502 19.79 33.89 1.46
C PHE A 502 20.67 35.06 1.01
N THR A 503 21.99 34.89 1.06
CA THR A 503 22.90 35.84 0.42
C THR A 503 22.98 35.55 -1.08
N LYS A 504 22.56 36.51 -1.90
CA LYS A 504 22.69 36.49 -3.36
C LYS A 504 24.19 36.46 -3.70
N ASN A 505 24.75 35.29 -3.97
CA ASN A 505 26.14 35.20 -4.43
C ASN A 505 26.17 35.70 -5.88
N GLN A 506 26.68 36.91 -6.10
CA GLN A 506 26.73 37.55 -7.43
C GLN A 506 27.64 36.82 -8.45
N ASN A 507 28.25 35.69 -8.08
CA ASN A 507 29.21 34.96 -8.91
C ASN A 507 28.76 33.56 -9.38
N CYS A 508 27.49 33.19 -9.26
CA CYS A 508 26.99 31.96 -9.91
C CYS A 508 26.66 32.21 -11.39
N ASN A 509 27.71 32.35 -12.22
CA ASN A 509 27.65 32.04 -13.64
C ASN A 509 28.14 30.60 -13.82
N LYS A 510 27.22 29.64 -13.73
CA LYS A 510 27.20 28.37 -14.48
C LYS A 510 26.02 27.53 -14.02
#